data_AF-A0A482VMF1-F1
#
_entry.id   AF-A0A482VMF1-F1
#
_cell.length_a   1.000
_cell.length_b   1.000
_cell.length_c   1.000
_cell.angle_alpha   90.00
_cell.angle_beta   90.00
_cell.angle_gamma   90.00
#
_symmetry.space_group_name_H-M   'P 1'
#
loop_
_entity.id
_entity.type
_entity.pdbx_description
1 polymer ?
#
loop_
_entity_poly.entity_id
_entity_poly.type
_entity_poly.pdbx_seq_one_letter_code
_entity_poly.pdbx_strand_id
1 'polypeptide(L)'
;MEGVVLVERLLRSCPDLKSIYLLTRSKKGMTTKETAKAITDLPFFDLVKAQNCYVLKKIKMFRYSLIKKKMDNLPSIPEFFRNKNIFITGGSGFIGKVLVEKLLRSCPDLKNIYLLMRHKKGKTPEERIKAITDLP
;
A
#
# COMPACT_ATOMS: atom_id res chain seq x y z
N MET A 1 4.66 4.49 13.46
CA MET A 1 3.27 4.68 13.91
C MET A 1 2.35 5.22 12.82
N GLU A 2 2.73 6.28 12.07
CA GLU A 2 1.85 6.90 11.05
C GLU A 2 1.25 5.92 10.02
N GLY A 3 2.06 5.02 9.46
CA GLY A 3 1.60 4.09 8.42
C GLY A 3 0.53 3.10 8.89
N VAL A 4 0.52 2.70 10.17
CA VAL A 4 -0.45 1.73 10.67
C VAL A 4 -1.79 2.40 10.98
N VAL A 5 -1.76 3.64 11.50
CA VAL A 5 -2.97 4.46 11.70
C VAL A 5 -3.66 4.73 10.36
N LEU A 6 -2.90 4.92 9.28
CA LEU A 6 -3.49 5.08 7.95
C LEU A 6 -4.21 3.80 7.47
N VAL A 7 -3.64 2.62 7.71
CA VAL A 7 -4.28 1.34 7.38
C VAL A 7 -5.60 1.18 8.11
N GLU A 8 -5.62 1.49 9.40
CA GLU A 8 -6.84 1.53 10.23
C GLU A 8 -7.91 2.45 9.63
N ARG A 9 -7.53 3.70 9.31
CA ARG A 9 -8.46 4.68 8.73
C ARG A 9 -9.01 4.27 7.38
N LEU A 10 -8.17 3.69 6.51
CA LEU A 10 -8.60 3.18 5.21
C LEU A 10 -9.59 2.02 5.35
N LEU A 11 -9.35 1.11 6.30
CA LEU A 11 -10.26 -0.02 6.52
C LEU A 11 -11.63 0.43 7.03
N ARG A 12 -11.70 1.54 7.78
CA ARG A 12 -12.98 2.10 8.26
C ARG A 12 -13.69 2.95 7.23
N SER A 13 -12.94 3.76 6.48
CA SER A 13 -13.51 4.79 5.60
C SER A 13 -13.81 4.27 4.20
N CYS A 14 -13.22 3.13 3.80
CA CYS A 14 -13.35 2.57 2.45
C CYS A 14 -13.92 1.14 2.50
N PRO A 15 -15.25 0.96 2.64
CA PRO A 15 -15.86 -0.37 2.75
C PRO A 15 -15.61 -1.26 1.51
N ASP A 16 -15.51 -0.67 0.32
CA ASP A 16 -15.27 -1.37 -0.95
C ASP A 16 -13.80 -1.78 -1.17
N LEU A 17 -12.91 -1.45 -0.23
CA LEU A 17 -11.50 -1.81 -0.32
C LEU A 17 -11.37 -3.35 -0.36
N LYS A 18 -10.91 -3.90 -1.50
CA LYS A 18 -10.81 -5.36 -1.67
C LYS A 18 -9.60 -5.96 -0.96
N SER A 19 -8.48 -5.24 -0.94
CA SER A 19 -7.22 -5.71 -0.34
C SER A 19 -6.25 -4.58 -0.06
N ILE A 20 -5.50 -4.70 1.03
CA ILE A 20 -4.32 -3.88 1.35
C ILE A 20 -3.09 -4.79 1.31
N TYR A 21 -2.08 -4.39 0.57
CA TYR A 21 -0.81 -5.10 0.52
C TYR A 21 0.23 -4.37 1.37
N LEU A 22 0.72 -5.02 2.42
CA LEU A 22 1.75 -4.45 3.29
C LEU A 22 3.09 -5.14 3.01
N LEU A 23 4.07 -4.35 2.58
CA LEU A 23 5.47 -4.75 2.57
C LEU A 23 6.09 -4.37 3.92
N THR A 24 6.43 -5.38 4.70
CA THR A 24 7.12 -5.21 5.99
C THR A 24 8.50 -5.83 5.91
N ARG A 25 9.52 -5.15 6.42
CA ARG A 25 10.83 -5.77 6.66
C ARG A 25 10.73 -6.74 7.84
N SER A 26 11.23 -7.97 7.69
CA SER A 26 11.28 -8.91 8.83
C SER A 26 12.16 -8.34 9.94
N LYS A 27 11.61 -8.28 11.16
CA LYS A 27 12.39 -8.05 12.39
C LYS A 27 13.10 -9.35 12.75
N LYS A 28 14.38 -9.30 13.12
CA LYS A 28 15.19 -10.49 13.44
C LYS A 28 14.47 -11.33 14.51
N GLY A 29 14.20 -12.59 14.23
CA GLY A 29 13.49 -13.51 15.14
C GLY A 29 11.96 -13.52 15.08
N MET A 30 11.31 -12.71 14.24
CA MET A 30 9.84 -12.73 14.08
C MET A 30 9.42 -13.30 12.73
N THR A 31 8.48 -14.24 12.74
CA THR A 31 7.80 -14.72 11.54
C THR A 31 6.84 -13.68 10.99
N THR A 32 6.46 -13.83 9.72
CA THR A 32 5.49 -12.93 9.06
C THR A 32 4.11 -13.01 9.70
N LYS A 33 3.69 -14.18 10.21
CA LYS A 33 2.42 -14.31 10.92
C LYS A 33 2.46 -13.55 12.26
N GLU A 34 3.55 -13.65 13.00
CA GLU A 34 3.72 -12.90 14.25
C GLU A 34 3.81 -11.40 14.01
N THR A 35 4.48 -10.98 12.93
CA THR A 35 4.53 -9.56 12.54
C THR A 35 3.15 -9.03 12.15
N ALA A 36 2.38 -9.79 11.37
CA ALA A 36 1.00 -9.41 11.03
C ALA A 36 0.13 -9.30 12.27
N LYS A 37 0.19 -10.32 13.13
CA LYS A 37 -0.57 -10.38 14.38
C LYS A 37 -0.21 -9.22 15.30
N ALA A 38 1.08 -8.95 15.49
CA ALA A 38 1.57 -7.84 16.30
C ALA A 38 1.13 -6.47 15.75
N ILE A 39 0.95 -6.33 14.44
CA ILE A 39 0.39 -5.11 13.84
C ILE A 39 -1.12 -5.02 14.10
N THR A 40 -1.86 -6.10 13.86
CA THR A 40 -3.33 -6.11 13.99
C THR A 40 -3.82 -6.11 15.44
N ASP A 41 -2.99 -6.47 16.41
CA ASP A 41 -3.32 -6.48 17.84
C ASP A 41 -3.11 -5.14 18.54
N LEU A 42 -2.65 -4.13 17.80
CA LEU A 42 -2.50 -2.79 18.35
C LEU A 42 -3.88 -2.13 18.59
N PRO A 43 -4.03 -1.33 19.66
CA PRO A 43 -5.35 -0.84 20.13
C PRO A 43 -6.15 -0.05 19.10
N PHE A 44 -5.48 0.57 18.14
CA PHE A 44 -6.16 1.30 17.08
C PHE A 44 -7.02 0.39 16.18
N PHE A 45 -6.75 -0.91 16.09
CA PHE A 45 -7.61 -1.84 15.37
C PHE A 45 -8.81 -2.31 16.20
N ASP A 46 -8.93 -1.97 17.47
CA ASP A 46 -10.01 -2.47 18.33
C ASP A 46 -11.38 -2.02 17.82
N LEU A 47 -11.51 -0.75 17.42
CA LEU A 47 -12.75 -0.25 16.84
C LEU A 47 -13.05 -0.90 15.47
N VAL A 48 -12.01 -1.14 14.67
CA VAL A 48 -12.13 -1.84 13.39
C VAL A 48 -12.64 -3.26 13.59
N LYS A 49 -12.10 -3.97 14.59
CA LYS A 49 -12.51 -5.33 14.96
C LYS A 49 -13.94 -5.36 15.50
N ALA A 50 -14.31 -4.40 16.35
CA ALA A 50 -15.64 -4.28 16.92
C ALA A 50 -16.70 -4.02 15.83
N GLN A 51 -16.37 -3.22 14.81
CA GLN A 51 -17.28 -2.94 13.70
C GLN A 51 -17.36 -4.10 12.70
N ASN A 52 -16.21 -4.65 12.28
CA ASN A 52 -16.16 -5.78 11.35
C ASN A 52 -14.78 -6.46 11.38
N CYS A 53 -14.61 -7.49 12.20
CA CYS A 53 -13.35 -8.21 12.32
C CYS A 53 -12.90 -8.91 11.01
N TYR A 54 -13.82 -9.21 10.09
CA TYR A 54 -13.48 -9.80 8.78
C TYR A 54 -12.73 -8.83 7.88
N VAL A 55 -12.81 -7.52 8.13
CA VAL A 55 -12.11 -6.50 7.35
C VAL A 55 -10.58 -6.66 7.43
N LEU A 56 -10.06 -7.26 8.51
CA LEU A 56 -8.63 -7.54 8.66
C LEU A 56 -8.13 -8.60 7.67
N LYS A 57 -9.02 -9.47 7.15
CA LYS A 57 -8.66 -10.43 6.07
C LYS A 57 -8.27 -9.73 4.76
N LYS A 58 -8.62 -8.44 4.61
CA LYS A 58 -8.20 -7.63 3.46
C LYS A 58 -6.70 -7.31 3.51
N ILE A 59 -6.04 -7.37 4.67
CA ILE A 59 -4.60 -7.15 4.79
C ILE A 59 -3.87 -8.43 4.35
N LYS A 60 -3.15 -8.35 3.23
CA LYS A 60 -2.31 -9.42 2.71
C LYS A 60 -0.84 -9.04 2.88
N MET A 61 -0.11 -9.80 3.68
CA MET A 61 1.34 -9.61 3.84
C MET A 61 2.11 -10.47 2.83
N PHE A 62 2.97 -9.84 2.04
CA PHE A 62 3.81 -10.55 1.07
C PHE A 62 5.08 -11.08 1.72
N ARG A 63 5.35 -12.39 1.57
CA ARG A 63 6.66 -12.99 1.82
C ARG A 63 7.40 -13.14 0.50
N TYR A 64 8.57 -12.53 0.40
CA TYR A 64 9.49 -12.71 -0.73
C TYR A 64 9.82 -14.20 -0.98
N SER A 65 9.97 -14.99 0.10
CA SER A 65 10.24 -16.44 0.04
C SER A 65 9.11 -17.28 -0.59
N LEU A 66 7.84 -16.82 -0.57
CA LEU A 66 6.72 -17.56 -1.17
C LEU A 66 6.62 -17.34 -2.69
N ILE A 67 7.20 -16.26 -3.22
CA ILE A 67 7.19 -15.94 -4.65
C ILE A 67 7.99 -17.00 -5.43
N LYS A 68 9.09 -17.51 -4.86
CA LYS A 68 9.98 -18.48 -5.51
C LYS A 68 9.35 -19.88 -5.68
N LYS A 69 8.31 -20.21 -4.92
CA LYS A 69 7.71 -21.57 -4.86
C LYS A 69 6.45 -21.74 -5.72
N LYS A 70 5.97 -20.67 -6.36
CA LYS A 70 4.66 -20.63 -7.01
C LYS A 70 4.71 -19.79 -8.30
N MET A 71 5.71 -20.05 -9.14
CA MET A 71 6.02 -19.23 -10.32
C MET A 71 5.26 -19.66 -11.59
N ASP A 72 4.58 -20.80 -11.57
CA ASP A 72 4.06 -21.39 -12.81
C ASP A 72 2.69 -20.84 -13.26
N ASN A 73 2.03 -19.99 -12.45
CA ASN A 73 0.69 -19.44 -12.75
C ASN A 73 0.44 -18.05 -12.14
N LEU A 74 1.49 -17.23 -11.96
CA LEU A 74 1.29 -15.85 -11.51
C LEU A 74 1.03 -14.93 -12.71
N PRO A 75 0.04 -14.03 -12.64
CA PRO A 75 -0.13 -13.00 -13.66
C PRO A 75 1.14 -12.17 -13.73
N SER A 76 1.49 -11.72 -14.94
CA SER A 76 2.53 -10.71 -15.14
C SER A 76 2.20 -9.44 -14.34
N ILE A 77 3.20 -8.60 -14.07
CA ILE A 77 2.99 -7.33 -13.35
C ILE A 77 1.88 -6.47 -13.98
N PRO A 78 1.85 -6.25 -15.31
CA PRO A 78 0.78 -5.47 -15.96
C PRO A 78 -0.60 -6.12 -15.78
N GLU A 79 -0.72 -7.44 -15.98
CA GLU A 79 -1.97 -8.18 -15.76
C GLU A 79 -2.44 -8.11 -14.32
N PHE A 80 -1.51 -8.17 -13.36
CA PHE A 80 -1.83 -8.02 -11.95
C PHE A 80 -2.42 -6.64 -11.66
N PHE A 81 -1.92 -5.56 -12.28
CA PHE A 81 -2.38 -4.20 -12.00
C PHE A 81 -3.53 -3.71 -12.90
N ARG A 82 -3.90 -4.46 -13.94
CA ARG A 82 -5.03 -4.14 -14.82
C ARG A 82 -6.31 -3.84 -14.05
N ASN A 83 -6.94 -2.71 -14.39
CA ASN A 83 -8.17 -2.18 -13.81
C ASN A 83 -8.15 -1.97 -12.29
N LYS A 84 -6.97 -1.97 -11.65
CA LYS A 84 -6.83 -1.74 -10.20
C LYS A 84 -6.62 -0.26 -9.89
N ASN A 85 -7.18 0.14 -8.75
CA ASN A 85 -6.87 1.39 -8.07
C ASN A 85 -5.70 1.15 -7.10
N ILE A 86 -4.67 1.99 -7.13
CA ILE A 86 -3.52 1.90 -6.23
C ILE A 86 -3.45 3.16 -5.37
N PHE A 87 -3.31 2.98 -4.06
CA PHE A 87 -3.04 4.07 -3.13
C PHE A 87 -1.60 3.98 -2.63
N ILE A 88 -0.81 5.03 -2.86
CA ILE A 88 0.62 5.09 -2.54
C ILE A 88 0.85 6.13 -1.45
N THR A 89 1.58 5.71 -0.43
CA THR A 89 2.12 6.61 0.60
C THR A 89 3.60 6.87 0.33
N GLY A 90 4.08 8.06 0.71
CA GLY A 90 5.46 8.43 0.42
C GLY A 90 5.74 8.67 -1.07
N GLY A 91 4.72 8.84 -1.91
CA GLY A 91 4.84 9.03 -3.37
C GLY A 91 5.74 10.20 -3.77
N SER A 92 5.84 11.24 -2.94
CA SER A 92 6.73 12.39 -3.19
C SER A 92 8.22 12.14 -2.95
N GLY A 93 8.59 11.05 -2.29
CA GLY A 93 10.00 10.67 -2.09
C GLY A 93 10.59 10.04 -3.35
N PHE A 94 11.92 9.95 -3.45
CA PHE A 94 12.61 9.43 -4.64
C PHE A 94 12.07 8.07 -5.12
N ILE A 95 12.03 7.07 -4.22
CA ILE A 95 11.49 5.73 -4.54
C ILE A 95 10.00 5.78 -4.91
N GLY A 96 9.23 6.65 -4.24
CA GLY A 96 7.81 6.84 -4.54
C GLY A 96 7.59 7.36 -5.97
N LYS A 97 8.39 8.33 -6.40
CA LYS A 97 8.34 8.89 -7.76
C LYS A 97 8.70 7.84 -8.81
N VAL A 98 9.79 7.10 -8.60
CA VAL A 98 10.21 6.01 -9.51
C VAL A 98 9.15 4.91 -9.58
N LEU A 99 8.51 4.57 -8.47
CA LEU A 99 7.40 3.61 -8.46
C LEU A 99 6.21 4.11 -9.28
N VAL A 100 5.83 5.38 -9.12
CA VAL A 100 4.74 5.99 -9.90
C VAL A 100 5.06 5.97 -11.39
N GLU A 101 6.25 6.40 -11.80
CA GLU A 101 6.73 6.31 -13.19
C GLU A 101 6.63 4.88 -13.71
N LYS A 102 7.17 3.91 -12.97
CA LYS A 102 7.22 2.51 -13.41
C LYS A 102 5.83 1.92 -13.58
N LEU A 103 4.90 2.23 -12.68
CA LEU A 103 3.51 1.79 -12.78
C LEU A 103 2.82 2.40 -13.99
N LEU A 104 2.97 3.70 -14.21
CA LEU A 104 2.38 4.38 -15.37
C LEU A 104 2.95 3.85 -16.70
N ARG A 105 4.27 3.61 -16.77
CA ARG A 105 4.92 3.11 -17.99
C ARG A 105 4.66 1.62 -18.26
N SER A 106 4.63 0.79 -17.22
CA SER A 106 4.56 -0.67 -17.39
C SER A 106 3.15 -1.26 -17.20
N CYS A 107 2.22 -0.52 -16.61
CA CYS A 107 0.85 -0.98 -16.35
C CYS A 107 -0.17 0.00 -16.97
N PRO A 108 -0.28 0.05 -18.32
CA PRO A 108 -1.12 1.04 -19.01
C PRO A 108 -2.60 0.88 -18.69
N ASP A 109 -3.06 -0.34 -18.41
CA ASP A 109 -4.46 -0.64 -18.06
C ASP A 109 -4.78 -0.37 -16.58
N LEU A 110 -3.90 0.28 -15.82
CA LEU A 110 -4.15 0.63 -14.42
C LEU A 110 -5.24 1.69 -14.32
N LYS A 111 -6.17 1.54 -13.37
CA LYS A 111 -7.35 2.42 -13.30
C LYS A 111 -7.03 3.80 -12.73
N ASN A 112 -6.52 3.86 -11.50
CA ASN A 112 -6.14 5.13 -10.84
C ASN A 112 -4.95 4.93 -9.90
N ILE A 113 -4.08 5.94 -9.82
CA ILE A 113 -3.08 6.08 -8.75
C ILE A 113 -3.48 7.23 -7.85
N TYR A 114 -3.67 6.94 -6.56
CA TYR A 114 -3.97 7.92 -5.52
C TYR A 114 -2.71 8.15 -4.69
N LEU A 115 -2.23 9.39 -4.62
CA LEU A 115 -1.03 9.76 -3.86
C LEU A 115 -1.41 10.49 -2.57
N LEU A 116 -0.96 9.98 -1.42
CA LEU A 116 -1.07 10.73 -0.17
C LEU A 116 0.02 11.80 -0.11
N MET A 117 -0.40 13.05 -0.26
CA MET A 117 0.47 14.23 -0.20
C MET A 117 0.26 14.96 1.12
N ARG A 118 1.37 15.31 1.78
CA ARG A 118 1.36 16.20 2.95
C ARG A 118 1.80 17.59 2.55
N HIS A 119 1.46 18.60 3.35
CA HIS A 119 2.15 19.89 3.26
C HIS A 119 3.64 19.70 3.62
N LYS A 120 4.51 20.52 3.03
CA LYS A 120 5.91 20.69 3.46
C LYS A 120 6.13 22.19 3.69
N LYS A 121 7.02 22.57 4.61
CA LYS A 121 7.28 23.99 4.89
C LYS A 121 7.55 24.75 3.58
N GLY A 122 6.70 25.73 3.27
CA GLY A 122 6.76 26.54 2.05
C GLY A 122 6.38 25.82 0.74
N LYS A 123 5.74 24.64 0.78
CA LYS A 123 5.20 23.97 -0.41
C LYS A 123 3.83 23.33 -0.17
N THR A 124 2.86 23.65 -1.02
CA THR A 124 1.53 23.05 -1.01
C THR A 124 1.56 21.62 -1.59
N PRO A 125 0.56 20.77 -1.29
CA PRO A 125 0.42 19.47 -1.92
C PRO A 125 0.41 19.54 -3.45
N GLU A 126 -0.25 20.54 -4.02
CA GLU A 126 -0.39 20.76 -5.46
C GLU A 126 0.98 21.06 -6.10
N GLU A 127 1.76 21.96 -5.50
CA GLU A 127 3.12 22.26 -5.94
C GLU A 127 4.03 21.02 -5.87
N ARG A 128 3.81 20.17 -4.87
CA ARG A 128 4.56 18.92 -4.73
C ARG A 128 4.11 17.85 -5.74
N ILE A 129 2.85 17.84 -6.16
CA ILE A 129 2.36 16.97 -7.25
C ILE A 129 2.96 17.44 -8.57
N LYS A 130 2.93 18.75 -8.82
CA LYS A 130 3.52 19.35 -10.02
C LYS A 130 5.00 18.96 -10.18
N ALA A 131 5.76 18.97 -9.09
CA ALA A 131 7.15 18.51 -9.09
C ALA A 131 7.37 16.98 -9.30
N ILE A 132 6.29 16.20 -9.44
CA ILE A 132 6.32 14.78 -9.82
C ILE A 132 5.92 14.62 -11.29
N THR A 133 4.93 15.38 -11.75
CA THR A 133 4.38 15.30 -13.12
C THR A 133 5.18 16.09 -14.14
N ASP A 134 5.84 17.17 -13.72
CA ASP A 134 6.57 18.09 -14.58
C ASP A 134 8.07 17.78 -14.61
N LEU A 135 8.43 16.51 -14.36
CA LEU A 135 9.79 16.05 -14.57
C LEU A 135 10.08 16.08 -16.09
N PRO A 136 11.23 16.61 -16.52
CA PRO A 136 11.60 16.65 -17.94
C PRO A 136 11.73 15.26 -18.55
#